data_AF-A0A967G9N6-F1
#
_entry.id   AF-A0A967G9N6-F1
#
_cell.length_a   1.000
_cell.length_b   1.000
_cell.length_c   1.000
_cell.angle_alpha   90.00
_cell.angle_beta   90.00
_cell.angle_gamma   90.00
#
_symmetry.space_group_name_H-M   'P 1'
#
loop_
_entity.id
_entity.type
_entity.pdbx_description
1 polymer ?
#
loop_
_entity_poly.entity_id
_entity_poly.type
_entity_poly.pdbx_seq_one_letter_code
_entity_poly.pdbx_strand_id
1 'polypeptide(L)'
;MGFKNIYLLGCDHDWILHLNTSTHFYEETEHALVREGYDEWAGSDLELTFECYLRLWQQYKTLGQIARGKSINICNATAGGLLDVFPRVGYESLFAE
;
A
#
# COMPACT_ATOMS: atom_id res chain seq x y z
N MET A 1 16.72 5.16 -12.45
CA MET A 1 15.93 6.41 -12.55
C MET A 1 16.48 7.55 -11.69
N GLY A 2 17.25 7.30 -10.61
CA GLY A 2 18.01 8.36 -9.93
C GLY A 2 17.23 9.20 -8.91
N PHE A 3 15.94 8.92 -8.70
CA PHE A 3 15.12 9.60 -7.69
C PHE A 3 15.68 9.46 -6.27
N LYS A 4 15.63 10.57 -5.52
CA LYS A 4 16.10 10.67 -4.14
C LYS A 4 14.99 10.85 -3.13
N ASN A 5 13.85 11.38 -3.54
CA ASN A 5 12.65 11.50 -2.72
C ASN A 5 11.54 10.73 -3.42
N ILE A 6 10.95 9.76 -2.72
CA ILE A 6 9.87 8.91 -3.21
C ILE A 6 8.71 9.06 -2.22
N TYR A 7 7.56 9.49 -2.73
CA TYR A 7 6.34 9.63 -1.95
C TYR A 7 5.33 8.58 -2.42
N LEU A 8 4.87 7.74 -1.50
CA LEU A 8 3.87 6.72 -1.77
C LEU A 8 2.47 7.31 -1.53
N LEU A 9 1.56 7.11 -2.48
CA LEU A 9 0.18 7.57 -2.40
C LEU A 9 -0.75 6.43 -2.84
N GLY A 10 -1.87 6.23 -2.16
CA GLY A 10 -2.78 5.09 -2.36
C GLY A 10 -2.17 3.75 -1.94
N CYS A 11 -1.27 3.78 -0.94
CA CYS A 11 -0.63 2.59 -0.38
C CYS A 11 -1.21 2.28 1.00
N ASP A 12 -2.51 1.99 1.06
CA ASP A 12 -3.25 1.82 2.30
C ASP A 12 -2.89 0.53 3.03
N HIS A 13 -2.82 -0.59 2.30
CA HIS A 13 -2.53 -1.92 2.86
C HIS A 13 -3.45 -2.31 4.03
N ASP A 14 -4.72 -1.94 3.97
CA ASP A 14 -5.74 -2.15 4.99
C ASP A 14 -6.84 -3.15 4.58
N TRP A 15 -6.72 -3.81 3.43
CA TRP A 15 -7.54 -4.94 2.97
C TRP A 15 -7.91 -5.97 4.07
N ILE A 16 -7.03 -6.28 5.03
CA ILE A 16 -7.36 -7.17 6.15
C ILE A 16 -8.44 -6.64 7.11
N LEU A 17 -8.70 -5.33 7.11
CA LEU A 17 -9.79 -4.69 7.86
C LEU A 17 -11.13 -4.84 7.12
N HIS A 18 -11.11 -5.30 5.87
CA HIS A 18 -12.25 -5.36 4.95
C HIS A 18 -12.42 -6.77 4.36
N LEU A 19 -12.20 -7.82 5.16
CA LEU A 19 -12.28 -9.21 4.70
C LEU A 19 -13.58 -9.50 3.94
N ASN A 20 -13.44 -10.18 2.79
CA ASN A 20 -14.53 -10.52 1.86
C ASN A 20 -15.27 -9.33 1.26
N THR A 21 -14.70 -8.11 1.35
CA THR A 21 -15.27 -6.91 0.77
C THR A 21 -14.20 -6.17 -0.01
N SER A 22 -14.40 -6.04 -1.33
CA SER A 22 -13.56 -5.18 -2.15
C SER A 22 -13.84 -3.73 -1.84
N THR A 23 -12.78 -3.01 -1.46
CA THR A 23 -12.83 -1.60 -1.10
C THR A 23 -11.83 -0.82 -1.94
N HIS A 24 -12.27 -0.33 -3.10
CA HIS A 24 -11.52 0.63 -3.88
C HIS A 24 -11.99 2.07 -3.62
N PHE A 25 -11.19 3.05 -4.07
CA PHE A 25 -11.58 4.47 -4.03
C PHE A 25 -12.81 4.78 -4.91
N TYR A 26 -13.06 3.94 -5.90
CA TYR A 26 -14.15 4.08 -6.86
C TYR A 26 -15.16 2.95 -6.70
N GLU A 27 -16.34 3.10 -7.32
CA GLU A 27 -17.41 2.12 -7.25
C GLU A 27 -16.99 0.78 -7.88
N GLU A 28 -17.20 -0.34 -7.17
CA GLU A 28 -16.83 -1.68 -7.65
C GLU A 28 -17.48 -2.04 -9.00
N THR A 29 -18.65 -1.45 -9.31
CA THR A 29 -19.31 -1.62 -10.61
C THR A 29 -18.49 -1.08 -11.79
N GLU A 30 -17.55 -0.17 -11.55
CA GLU A 30 -16.64 0.37 -12.56
C GLU A 30 -15.37 -0.49 -12.72
N HIS A 31 -15.07 -1.34 -11.74
CA HIS A 31 -13.89 -2.19 -11.72
C HIS A 31 -13.91 -3.17 -12.90
N ALA A 32 -12.94 -3.04 -13.81
CA ALA A 32 -12.91 -3.83 -15.05
C ALA A 32 -12.90 -5.33 -14.80
N LEU A 33 -12.11 -5.80 -13.83
CA LEU A 33 -12.02 -7.23 -13.52
C LEU A 33 -13.29 -7.77 -12.82
N VAL A 34 -13.88 -7.02 -11.89
CA VAL A 34 -15.11 -7.42 -11.20
C VAL A 34 -16.26 -7.58 -12.21
N ARG A 35 -16.35 -6.69 -13.21
CA ARG A 35 -17.30 -6.83 -14.32
C ARG A 35 -17.11 -8.12 -15.13
N GLU A 36 -15.90 -8.66 -15.18
CA GLU A 36 -15.56 -9.94 -15.81
C GLU A 36 -15.66 -11.14 -14.83
N GLY A 37 -16.19 -10.92 -13.62
CA GLY A 37 -16.40 -11.97 -12.62
C GLY A 37 -15.19 -12.29 -11.75
N TYR A 38 -14.18 -11.40 -11.71
CA TYR A 38 -13.07 -11.51 -10.77
C TYR A 38 -13.55 -11.26 -9.33
N ASP A 39 -13.10 -12.12 -8.43
CA ASP A 39 -13.25 -11.98 -6.98
C ASP A 39 -11.86 -12.13 -6.37
N GLU A 40 -11.37 -11.07 -5.74
CA GLU A 40 -10.04 -11.03 -5.12
C GLU A 40 -9.93 -11.91 -3.85
N TRP A 41 -11.07 -12.28 -3.27
CA TRP A 41 -11.17 -13.15 -2.10
C TRP A 41 -11.27 -14.63 -2.47
N ALA A 42 -11.52 -14.94 -3.75
CA ALA A 42 -11.68 -16.30 -4.21
C ALA A 42 -10.41 -17.14 -3.94
N GLY A 43 -10.53 -18.13 -3.07
CA GLY A 43 -9.44 -19.04 -2.71
C GLY A 43 -8.42 -18.48 -1.71
N SER A 44 -8.69 -17.31 -1.12
CA SER A 44 -7.88 -16.76 -0.02
C SER A 44 -8.53 -17.09 1.31
N ASP A 45 -7.75 -17.68 2.22
CA ASP A 45 -8.10 -17.74 3.64
C ASP A 45 -7.33 -16.69 4.44
N LEU A 46 -7.71 -16.56 5.72
CA LEU A 46 -7.13 -15.57 6.59
C LEU A 46 -5.66 -15.87 6.94
N GLU A 47 -5.28 -17.15 6.98
CA GLU A 47 -3.88 -17.56 7.25
C GLU A 47 -2.97 -17.12 6.12
N LEU A 48 -3.34 -17.42 4.87
CA LEU A 48 -2.64 -16.97 3.67
C LEU A 48 -2.55 -15.44 3.62
N THR A 49 -3.62 -14.74 3.99
CA THR A 49 -3.65 -13.28 4.06
C THR A 49 -2.59 -12.76 5.05
N PHE A 50 -2.52 -13.32 6.26
CA PHE A 50 -1.50 -12.94 7.24
C PHE A 50 -0.07 -13.22 6.75
N GLU A 51 0.16 -14.36 6.10
CA GLU A 51 1.46 -14.68 5.53
C GLU A 51 1.89 -13.69 4.44
N CYS A 52 0.95 -13.30 3.56
CA CYS A 52 1.18 -12.30 2.52
C CYS A 52 1.56 -10.95 3.14
N TYR A 53 0.83 -10.51 4.17
CA TYR A 53 1.13 -9.29 4.92
C TYR A 53 2.52 -9.31 5.57
N LEU A 54 2.88 -10.42 6.24
CA LEU A 54 4.17 -10.54 6.88
C LEU A 54 5.31 -10.42 5.86
N ARG A 55 5.18 -11.13 4.72
CA ARG A 55 6.16 -11.06 3.63
C ARG A 55 6.25 -9.65 3.05
N LEU A 56 5.12 -9.00 2.82
CA LEU A 56 5.06 -7.64 2.29
C LEU A 56 5.76 -6.64 3.22
N TRP A 57 5.53 -6.71 4.53
CA TRP A 57 6.20 -5.84 5.51
C TRP A 57 7.71 -6.09 5.58
N GLN A 58 8.14 -7.35 5.48
CA GLN A 58 9.56 -7.70 5.41
C GLN A 58 10.21 -7.06 4.18
N GLN A 59 9.55 -7.15 3.02
CA GLN A 59 10.03 -6.52 1.77
C GLN A 59 10.14 -5.00 1.91
N TYR A 60 9.12 -4.32 2.44
CA TYR A 60 9.19 -2.88 2.68
C TYR A 60 10.31 -2.48 3.64
N LYS A 61 10.54 -3.25 4.70
CA LYS A 61 11.65 -3.01 5.65
C LYS A 61 13.00 -3.16 4.96
N THR A 62 13.18 -4.19 4.12
CA THR A 62 14.40 -4.37 3.32
C THR A 62 14.58 -3.22 2.32
N LEU A 63 13.52 -2.79 1.64
CA LEU A 63 13.56 -1.62 0.75
C LEU A 63 13.97 -0.35 1.50
N GLY A 64 13.41 -0.11 2.69
CA GLY A 64 13.78 1.02 3.54
C GLY A 64 15.26 0.99 3.96
N GLN A 65 15.80 -0.18 4.28
CA GLN A 65 17.24 -0.34 4.57
C GLN A 65 18.10 0.01 3.35
N ILE A 66 17.76 -0.52 2.19
CA ILE A 66 18.49 -0.24 0.93
C ILE A 66 18.42 1.25 0.57
N ALA A 67 17.24 1.86 0.71
CA ALA A 67 17.02 3.27 0.41
C ALA A 67 17.87 4.17 1.30
N ARG A 68 17.89 3.92 2.62
CA ARG A 68 18.74 4.66 3.57
C ARG A 68 20.22 4.55 3.21
N GLY A 69 20.69 3.35 2.86
CA GLY A 69 22.08 3.14 2.42
C GLY A 69 22.47 3.90 1.14
N LYS A 70 21.49 4.38 0.37
CA LYS A 70 21.67 5.13 -0.89
C LYS A 70 21.27 6.61 -0.77
N SER A 71 21.02 7.09 0.45
CA SER A 71 20.48 8.42 0.74
C SER A 71 19.22 8.72 -0.07
N ILE A 72 18.31 7.74 -0.13
CA ILE A 72 16.98 7.87 -0.73
C ILE A 72 15.98 7.96 0.42
N ASN A 73 15.17 9.01 0.39
CA ASN A 73 14.05 9.21 1.30
C ASN A 73 12.78 8.60 0.70
N ILE A 74 12.09 7.77 1.48
CA ILE A 74 10.78 7.20 1.14
C ILE A 74 9.81 7.63 2.23
N CYS A 75 8.71 8.27 1.84
CA CYS A 75 7.64 8.69 2.75
C CYS A 75 6.30 8.14 2.28
N ASN A 76 5.40 7.84 3.23
CA ASN A 76 4.01 7.54 2.94
C ASN A 76 3.19 8.84 3.01
N ALA A 77 2.63 9.27 1.88
CA ALA A 77 1.77 10.45 1.78
C ALA A 77 0.28 10.09 1.74
N THR A 78 -0.07 8.80 1.81
CA THR A 78 -1.46 8.34 1.89
C THR A 78 -2.07 8.78 3.22
N ALA A 79 -3.32 9.24 3.21
CA ALA A 79 -4.04 9.58 4.44
C ALA A 79 -4.65 8.30 5.04
N GLY A 80 -4.13 7.85 6.19
CA GLY A 80 -4.59 6.60 6.81
C GLY A 80 -3.87 5.35 6.28
N GLY A 81 -4.57 4.21 6.25
CA GLY A 81 -3.97 2.92 5.94
C GLY A 81 -3.03 2.38 7.02
N LEU A 82 -2.65 1.10 6.88
CA LEU A 82 -1.83 0.36 7.83
C LEU A 82 -0.32 0.47 7.58
N LEU A 83 0.12 0.93 6.41
CA LEU A 83 1.55 0.98 6.09
C LEU A 83 2.33 1.95 7.01
N ASP A 84 3.08 1.35 7.94
CA ASP A 84 3.83 2.03 9.02
C ASP A 84 5.36 1.98 8.84
N VAL A 85 5.84 1.32 7.78
CA VAL A 85 7.28 1.10 7.57
C VAL A 85 8.03 2.39 7.22
N PHE A 86 7.36 3.33 6.55
CA PHE A 86 7.93 4.61 6.12
C PHE A 86 7.31 5.77 6.91
N PRO A 87 8.08 6.84 7.20
CA PRO A 87 7.54 8.04 7.83
C PRO A 87 6.34 8.60 7.05
N ARG A 88 5.31 9.02 7.78
CA ARG A 88 4.11 9.62 7.20
C ARG A 88 4.28 11.12 7.04
N VAL A 89 3.84 11.64 5.90
CA VAL A 89 3.79 13.08 5.59
C VAL A 89 2.37 13.41 5.11
N GLY A 90 1.86 14.59 5.45
CA GLY A 90 0.58 15.04 4.90
C GLY A 90 0.75 15.34 3.41
N TYR A 91 -0.15 14.83 2.56
CA TYR A 91 -0.06 15.04 1.12
C TYR A 91 -0.01 16.52 0.74
N GLU A 92 -0.83 17.34 1.40
CA GLU A 92 -0.94 18.79 1.18
C GLU A 92 0.36 19.51 1.53
N SER A 93 1.13 18.99 2.51
CA SER A 93 2.41 19.58 2.93
C SER A 93 3.50 19.48 1.87
N LEU A 94 3.32 18.63 0.84
CA LEU A 94 4.27 18.46 -0.25
C LEU A 94 4.23 19.60 -1.28
N PHE A 95 3.20 20.44 -1.23
CA PHE A 95 2.96 21.53 -2.18
C PHE A 95 2.88 22.90 -1.51
N ALA A 96 3.05 22.97 -0.19
CA ALA A 96 3.10 24.23 0.53
C ALA A 96 4.40 24.98 0.19
N GLU A 97 4.28 26.27 -0.14
CA GLU A 97 5.40 27.20 -0.32
C GLU A 97 6.05 27.60 1.02
#